data_AF-A0A960PRM7-F1
#
_entry.id   AF-A0A960PRM7-F1
#
_cell.length_a   1.000
_cell.length_b   1.000
_cell.length_c   1.000
_cell.angle_alpha   90.00
_cell.angle_beta   90.00
_cell.angle_gamma   90.00
#
_symmetry.space_group_name_H-M   'P 1'
#
loop_
_entity.id
_entity.type
_entity.pdbx_description
1 polymer ?
#
loop_
_entity_poly.entity_id
_entity_poly.type
_entity_poly.pdbx_seq_one_letter_code
_entity_poly.pdbx_strand_id
1 'polypeptide(L)' 'RHLPPDHWRLASADSLRGEILTALGRPEEAEPLLERSLERLAAARGPEHRSTRRARARLEAFSLSRR' A
#
# COMPACT_ATOMS: atom_id res chain seq x y z
N ARG A 1 -15.15 13.28 13.42
CA ARG A 1 -14.07 12.39 13.90
C ARG A 1 -12.99 12.35 12.80
N HIS A 2 -12.01 13.25 12.87
CA HIS A 2 -10.95 13.38 11.87
C HIS A 2 -9.84 12.37 12.22
N LEU A 3 -9.51 11.47 11.30
CA LEU A 3 -8.38 10.57 11.50
C LEU A 3 -7.10 11.39 11.24
N PRO A 4 -6.05 11.24 12.08
CA PRO A 4 -4.77 11.87 11.79
C PRO A 4 -4.29 11.48 10.37
N PRO A 5 -3.57 12.36 9.65
CA PRO A 5 -3.05 12.07 8.31
C PRO A 5 -2.22 10.77 8.24
N ASP A 6 -1.55 10.39 9.34
CA ASP A 6 -0.76 9.16 9.46
C ASP A 6 -1.54 7.96 10.03
N HIS A 7 -2.87 8.00 10.01
CA HIS A 7 -3.66 6.89 10.52
C HIS A 7 -3.52 5.67 9.60
N TRP A 8 -3.18 4.50 10.17
CA TRP A 8 -2.98 3.23 9.45
C TRP A 8 -4.13 2.83 8.51
N ARG A 9 -5.37 3.29 8.76
CA ARG A 9 -6.51 3.08 7.86
C ARG A 9 -6.34 3.79 6.52
N LEU A 10 -5.77 5.00 6.51
CA LEU A 10 -5.47 5.73 5.27
C LEU A 10 -4.39 4.97 4.49
N ALA A 11 -3.32 4.54 5.15
CA ALA A 11 -2.30 3.70 4.53
C ALA A 11 -2.89 2.39 3.96
N SER A 12 -3.81 1.74 4.67
CA SER A 12 -4.49 0.54 4.15
C SER A 12 -5.37 0.82 2.92
N ALA A 13 -5.96 2.02 2.83
CA ALA A 13 -6.73 2.45 1.66
C ALA A 13 -5.82 2.78 0.48
N ASP A 14 -4.70 3.48 0.72
CA ASP A 14 -3.68 3.77 -0.29
C ASP A 14 -3.10 2.49 -0.89
N SER A 15 -2.86 1.47 -0.07
CA SER A 15 -2.42 0.15 -0.54
C SER A 15 -3.41 -0.48 -1.53
N LEU A 16 -4.71 -0.40 -1.25
CA LEU A 16 -5.76 -0.88 -2.16
C LEU A 16 -5.85 -0.03 -3.43
N ARG A 17 -5.72 1.30 -3.29
CA ARG A 17 -5.73 2.22 -4.42
C ARG A 17 -4.55 1.95 -5.36
N GLY A 18 -3.37 1.64 -4.81
CA GLY A 18 -2.19 1.23 -5.59
C GLY A 18 -2.47 -0.01 -6.44
N GLU A 19 -3.05 -1.07 -5.86
CA GLU A 19 -3.47 -2.28 -6.58
C GLU A 19 -4.45 -1.98 -7.73
N ILE A 20 -5.44 -1.11 -7.47
CA ILE A 20 -6.41 -0.70 -8.50
C ILE A 20 -5.72 0.09 -9.61
N LEU A 21 -4.82 1.02 -9.29
CA LEU A 21 -4.09 1.81 -10.27
C LEU A 21 -3.19 0.94 -11.16
N THR A 22 -2.56 -0.09 -10.58
CA THR A 22 -1.82 -1.10 -11.36
C THR A 22 -2.74 -1.78 -12.36
N ALA A 23 -3.92 -2.26 -11.93
CA ALA A 23 -4.89 -2.92 -12.81
C ALA A 23 -5.46 -1.98 -13.90
N LEU A 24 -5.48 -0.68 -13.64
CA LEU A 24 -5.89 0.36 -14.60
C LEU A 24 -4.76 0.82 -15.53
N GLY A 25 -3.57 0.20 -15.47
CA GLY A 25 -2.44 0.59 -16.32
C GLY A 25 -1.85 1.95 -15.98
N ARG A 26 -1.94 2.37 -14.70
CA ARG A 26 -1.36 3.61 -14.17
C ARG A 26 -0.25 3.30 -13.14
N PRO A 27 0.82 2.58 -13.54
CA PRO A 27 1.84 2.11 -12.60
C PRO A 27 2.62 3.25 -11.93
N GLU A 28 2.75 4.41 -12.59
CA GLU A 28 3.47 5.58 -12.07
C GLU A 28 2.79 6.18 -10.83
N GLU A 29 1.46 6.08 -10.75
CA GLU A 29 0.70 6.50 -9.57
C GLU A 29 0.59 5.39 -8.52
N ALA A 30 0.67 4.12 -8.95
CA ALA A 30 0.55 2.97 -8.06
C ALA A 30 1.80 2.80 -7.18
N GLU A 31 2.99 2.90 -7.76
CA GLU A 31 4.29 2.66 -7.12
C GLU A 31 4.45 3.44 -5.80
N PRO A 32 4.39 4.79 -5.80
CA PRO A 32 4.59 5.55 -4.57
C PRO A 32 3.49 5.31 -3.51
N LEU A 33 2.28 4.89 -3.92
CA LEU A 33 1.22 4.54 -2.97
C LEU A 33 1.48 3.20 -2.29
N LEU A 34 1.90 2.20 -3.06
CA LEU A 34 2.22 0.88 -2.55
C LEU A 34 3.41 0.93 -1.58
N GLU A 35 4.47 1.65 -1.92
CA GLU A 35 5.65 1.83 -1.06
C GLU A 35 5.29 2.55 0.26
N ARG A 36 4.72 3.75 0.17
CA ARG A 36 4.37 4.55 1.35
C ARG A 36 3.33 3.87 2.23
N SER A 37 2.39 3.14 1.64
CA SER A 37 1.40 2.39 2.42
C SER A 37 2.05 1.26 3.21
N LEU A 38 3.01 0.54 2.64
CA LEU A 38 3.75 -0.51 3.33
C LEU A 38 4.55 0.05 4.50
N GLU A 39 5.31 1.12 4.28
CA GLU A 39 6.10 1.78 5.32
C GLU A 39 5.24 2.23 6.50
N ARG A 40 4.14 2.95 6.22
CA ARG A 40 3.22 3.42 7.27
C ARG A 40 2.54 2.28 8.01
N LEU A 41 2.14 1.21 7.31
CA LEU A 41 1.53 0.04 7.95
C LEU A 41 2.53 -0.72 8.82
N ALA A 42 3.78 -0.84 8.38
CA ALA A 42 4.85 -1.44 9.15
C ALA A 42 5.17 -0.62 10.40
N ALA A 43 5.25 0.71 10.29
CA ALA A 43 5.49 1.60 11.42
C ALA A 43 4.33 1.59 12.43
N ALA A 44 3.08 1.65 11.95
CA ALA A 44 1.90 1.78 12.82
C ALA A 44 1.43 0.46 13.44
N ARG A 45 1.65 -0.68 12.77
CA ARG A 45 1.09 -1.98 13.19
C ARG A 45 2.11 -3.11 13.29
N GLY A 46 3.35 -2.89 12.87
CA GLY A 46 4.40 -3.90 12.81
C GLY A 46 4.42 -4.69 11.50
N PRO A 47 5.55 -5.33 11.17
CA PRO A 47 5.77 -6.05 9.91
C PRO A 47 4.86 -7.27 9.74
N GLU A 48 4.56 -7.98 10.83
CA GLU A 48 3.78 -9.24 10.81
C GLU A 48 2.27 -9.03 10.85
N HIS A 49 1.82 -7.80 11.06
CA HIS A 49 0.40 -7.50 11.09
C HIS A 49 -0.24 -7.78 9.73
N ARG A 50 -1.48 -8.30 9.76
CA ARG A 50 -2.21 -8.74 8.57
C ARG A 50 -2.29 -7.68 7.47
N SER A 51 -2.49 -6.41 7.82
CA SER A 51 -2.53 -5.30 6.85
C SER A 51 -1.17 -5.05 6.20
N THR A 52 -0.09 -5.12 6.98
CA THR A 52 1.29 -4.91 6.51
C THR A 52 1.69 -6.01 5.54
N ARG A 53 1.42 -7.28 5.87
CA ARG A 53 1.65 -8.42 4.96
C ARG A 53 0.88 -8.29 3.66
N ARG A 54 -0.36 -7.81 3.73
CA ARG A 54 -1.19 -7.56 2.55
C ARG A 54 -0.70 -6.41 1.68
N ALA A 55 -0.13 -5.36 2.26
CA ALA A 55 0.47 -4.27 1.50
C ALA A 55 1.75 -4.74 0.79
N ARG A 56 2.57 -5.53 1.48
CA ARG A 56 3.77 -6.15 0.94
C ARG A 56 3.45 -7.03 -0.28
N ALA A 57 2.47 -7.92 -0.16
CA ALA A 57 2.06 -8.78 -1.26
C ALA A 57 1.59 -8.01 -2.51
N ARG A 58 0.96 -6.84 -2.33
CA ARG A 58 0.58 -5.98 -3.46
C ARG A 58 1.78 -5.32 -4.12
N LEU A 59 2.75 -4.85 -3.34
CA LEU A 59 3.97 -4.27 -3.87
C LEU A 59 4.81 -5.33 -4.61
N GLU A 60 4.88 -6.56 -4.08
CA GLU A 60 5.52 -7.69 -4.76
C GLU A 60 4.82 -8.01 -6.10
N ALA A 61 3.49 -8.12 -6.10
CA ALA A 61 2.71 -8.35 -7.31
C ALA A 61 2.87 -7.22 -8.34
N PHE A 62 2.90 -5.96 -7.89
CA PHE A 62 3.19 -4.81 -8.72
C PHE A 62 4.55 -4.92 -9.40
N SER A 63 5.61 -5.21 -8.63
CA SER A 63 6.96 -5.40 -9.16
C SER A 63 7.07 -6.55 -10.16
N LEU A 64 6.30 -7.62 -9.96
CA LEU A 64 6.24 -8.74 -10.91
C LEU A 64 5.51 -8.37 -12.21
N SER A 65 4.47 -7.55 -12.14
CA SER A 65 3.72 -7.09 -13.33
C SER A 65 4.52 -6.13 -14.23
N ARG A 66 5.64 -5.58 -13.72
CA ARG A 66 6.50 -4.64 -14.45
C ARG A 66 7.74 -5.28 -15.09
N ARG A 67 7.96 -6.58 -14.89
CA ARG A 67 9.00 -7.35 -15.59
C ARG A 67 8.46 -7.90 -16.90
#